data_AF-A0A397J7E0-F1
#
_entry.id   AF-A0A397J7E0-F1
#
_cell.length_a   1.000
_cell.length_b   1.000
_cell.length_c   1.000
_cell.angle_alpha   90.00
_cell.angle_beta   90.00
_cell.angle_gamma   90.00
#
_symmetry.space_group_name_H-M   'P 1'
#
loop_
_entity.id
_entity.type
_entity.pdbx_description
1 polymer ?
#
loop_
_entity_poly.entity_id
_entity_poly.type
_entity_poly.pdbx_seq_one_letter_code
_entity_poly.pdbx_strand_id
1 'polypeptide(L)'
;MESKSDPKNETISSIYSILQNTYQFELITVYLHFISIYAKAFVHDLDFFQQQKKPVFPFVETRLVNLIAYLESNRTAIYFGVEIKEVITNLCFNPSEFYPIFQDIFQVAYKKFEAHSKLSNSETWRDFSQFSLLKTFLAKIKDSFVKSPARKARYITHLRMNEVALPYKIPLSNKTHWNS
;
A
#
# COMPACT_ATOMS: atom_id res chain seq x y z
N MET A 1 9.90 41.73 -7.03
CA MET A 1 8.95 40.71 -7.54
C MET A 1 9.19 39.44 -6.77
N GLU A 2 8.41 39.19 -5.72
CA GLU A 2 8.39 37.88 -5.06
C GLU A 2 7.83 36.86 -6.05
N SER A 3 8.68 35.94 -6.51
CA SER A 3 8.19 34.79 -7.26
C SER A 3 7.32 33.99 -6.31
N LYS A 4 6.00 33.98 -6.53
CA LYS A 4 5.11 33.01 -5.89
C LYS A 4 5.68 31.62 -6.17
N SER A 5 6.28 31.02 -5.14
CA SER A 5 6.71 29.64 -5.15
C SER A 5 5.52 28.80 -5.61
N ASP A 6 5.65 28.12 -6.76
CA ASP A 6 4.60 27.22 -7.22
C ASP A 6 4.47 26.10 -6.17
N PRO A 7 3.31 25.93 -5.50
CA PRO A 7 3.13 24.88 -4.49
C PRO A 7 3.43 23.47 -5.04
N LYS A 8 3.41 23.28 -6.37
CA LYS A 8 3.84 22.03 -7.03
C LYS A 8 5.35 21.84 -6.99
N ASN A 9 6.14 22.92 -7.08
CA ASN A 9 7.59 22.87 -6.94
C ASN A 9 7.97 22.49 -5.50
N GLU A 10 7.23 22.98 -4.50
CA GLU A 10 7.43 22.60 -3.09
C GLU A 10 7.09 21.13 -2.83
N THR A 11 6.05 20.61 -3.48
CA THR A 11 5.65 19.19 -3.35
C THR A 11 6.70 18.25 -3.96
N ILE A 12 7.23 18.59 -5.13
CA ILE A 12 8.31 17.82 -5.79
C ILE A 12 9.60 17.92 -4.98
N SER A 13 9.95 19.12 -4.50
CA SER A 13 11.12 19.34 -3.65
C SER A 13 11.03 18.54 -2.35
N SER A 14 9.82 18.42 -1.79
CA SER A 14 9.57 17.57 -0.62
C SER A 14 9.73 16.07 -0.91
N ILE A 15 9.33 15.58 -2.08
CA ILE A 15 9.56 14.18 -2.47
C ILE A 15 11.05 13.95 -2.59
N TYR A 16 11.75 14.88 -3.25
CA TYR A 16 13.19 14.80 -3.44
C TYR A 16 13.95 14.82 -2.11
N SER A 17 13.54 15.65 -1.15
CA SER A 17 14.16 15.69 0.18
C SER A 17 13.96 14.40 0.97
N ILE A 18 12.78 13.76 0.86
CA ILE A 18 12.52 12.44 1.46
C ILE A 18 13.42 11.37 0.82
N LEU A 19 13.55 11.38 -0.51
CA LEU A 19 14.37 10.40 -1.24
C LEU A 19 15.88 10.59 -1.03
N GLN A 20 16.33 11.83 -0.79
CA GLN A 20 17.73 12.12 -0.48
C GLN A 20 18.09 11.88 0.99
N ASN A 21 17.09 11.78 1.88
CA ASN A 21 17.31 11.37 3.25
C ASN A 21 17.42 9.85 3.30
N THR A 22 18.64 9.34 3.44
CA THR A 22 18.96 7.91 3.47
C THR A 22 18.08 7.15 4.48
N TYR A 23 17.99 7.63 5.71
CA TYR A 23 17.19 7.00 6.75
C TYR A 23 15.69 6.90 6.39
N GLN A 24 15.11 7.98 5.84
CA GLN A 24 13.70 7.98 5.42
C GLN A 24 13.45 7.07 4.22
N PHE A 25 14.37 7.06 3.25
CA PHE A 25 14.31 6.19 2.09
C PHE A 25 14.37 4.70 2.48
N GLU A 26 15.28 4.35 3.38
CA GLU A 26 15.44 2.97 3.87
C GLU A 26 14.23 2.53 4.70
N LEU A 27 13.68 3.41 5.55
CA LEU A 27 12.42 3.14 6.26
C LEU A 27 11.25 2.86 5.29
N ILE A 28 11.08 3.69 4.27
CA ILE A 28 10.06 3.48 3.23
C ILE A 28 10.29 2.13 2.54
N THR A 29 11.53 1.77 2.27
CA THR A 29 11.89 0.50 1.63
C THR A 29 11.47 -0.70 2.48
N VAL A 30 11.75 -0.69 3.78
CA VAL A 30 11.30 -1.76 4.71
C VAL A 30 9.77 -1.89 4.68
N TYR A 31 9.06 -0.77 4.78
CA TYR A 31 7.59 -0.76 4.79
C TYR A 31 6.98 -1.29 3.49
N LEU A 32 7.55 -0.92 2.34
CA LEU A 32 7.09 -1.43 1.04
C LEU A 32 7.31 -2.94 0.92
N HIS A 33 8.45 -3.45 1.39
CA HIS A 33 8.72 -4.89 1.39
C HIS A 33 7.75 -5.64 2.30
N PHE A 34 7.53 -5.14 3.53
CA PHE A 34 6.54 -5.71 4.45
C PHE A 34 5.15 -5.80 3.79
N ILE A 35 4.66 -4.71 3.22
CA ILE A 35 3.37 -4.70 2.52
C ILE A 35 3.37 -5.71 1.37
N SER A 36 4.43 -5.75 0.56
CA SER A 36 4.50 -6.64 -0.61
C SER A 36 4.45 -8.13 -0.24
N ILE A 37 5.04 -8.52 0.91
CA ILE A 37 5.05 -9.90 1.40
C ILE A 37 3.68 -10.24 1.98
N TYR A 38 3.19 -9.41 2.91
CA TYR A 38 2.06 -9.74 3.76
C TYR A 38 0.69 -9.36 3.17
N ALA A 39 0.63 -8.50 2.14
CA ALA A 39 -0.61 -8.17 1.46
C ALA A 39 -1.13 -9.30 0.55
N LYS A 40 -0.26 -10.24 0.14
CA LYS A 40 -0.60 -11.30 -0.82
C LYS A 40 -1.80 -12.15 -0.39
N ALA A 41 -1.88 -12.50 0.90
CA ALA A 41 -3.00 -13.26 1.44
C ALA A 41 -4.34 -12.52 1.26
N PHE A 42 -4.36 -11.23 1.56
CA PHE A 42 -5.56 -10.39 1.39
C PHE A 42 -5.96 -10.22 -0.08
N VAL A 43 -4.99 -10.03 -0.97
CA VAL A 43 -5.24 -9.91 -2.41
C VAL A 43 -5.85 -11.20 -2.94
N HIS A 44 -5.29 -12.34 -2.57
CA HIS A 44 -5.77 -13.64 -3.02
C HIS A 44 -7.19 -13.96 -2.52
N ASP A 45 -7.50 -13.65 -1.26
CA ASP A 45 -8.86 -13.83 -0.74
C ASP A 45 -9.85 -12.84 -1.39
N LEU A 46 -9.43 -11.60 -1.62
CA LEU A 46 -10.24 -10.61 -2.35
C LEU A 46 -10.55 -11.09 -3.78
N ASP A 47 -9.54 -11.59 -4.50
CA ASP A 47 -9.71 -12.12 -5.86
C ASP A 47 -10.70 -13.30 -5.88
N PHE A 48 -10.60 -14.21 -4.90
CA PHE A 48 -11.56 -15.31 -4.75
C PHE A 48 -13.00 -14.81 -4.60
N PHE A 49 -13.24 -13.84 -3.72
CA PHE A 49 -14.58 -13.28 -3.50
C PHE A 49 -15.09 -12.46 -4.69
N GLN A 50 -14.21 -11.84 -5.47
CA GLN A 50 -14.59 -11.06 -6.65
C GLN A 50 -14.88 -11.92 -7.88
N GLN A 51 -14.15 -13.02 -8.07
CA GLN A 51 -14.32 -13.91 -9.22
C GLN A 51 -15.60 -14.75 -9.12
N GLN A 52 -16.01 -15.14 -7.91
CA GLN A 52 -17.18 -15.98 -7.72
C GLN A 52 -18.44 -15.14 -7.45
N LYS A 53 -19.34 -15.03 -8.43
CA LYS A 53 -20.65 -14.39 -8.23
C LYS A 53 -21.52 -15.07 -7.15
N LYS A 54 -21.25 -16.35 -6.86
CA LYS A 54 -21.91 -17.17 -5.81
C LYS A 54 -20.92 -18.21 -5.26
N PRO A 55 -20.06 -17.85 -4.29
CA PRO A 55 -19.12 -18.80 -3.72
C PRO A 55 -19.86 -19.84 -2.87
N VAL A 56 -19.40 -21.09 -2.95
CA VAL A 56 -19.98 -22.22 -2.21
C VAL A 56 -19.58 -22.11 -0.73
N PHE A 57 -20.55 -22.24 0.17
CA PHE A 57 -20.42 -21.89 1.60
C PHE A 57 -19.18 -22.49 2.30
N PRO A 58 -18.88 -23.80 2.18
CA PRO A 58 -17.66 -24.40 2.73
C PRO A 58 -16.35 -23.70 2.33
N PHE A 59 -16.24 -23.18 1.10
CA PHE A 59 -15.04 -22.49 0.64
C PHE A 59 -14.94 -21.09 1.22
N VAL A 60 -16.08 -20.40 1.40
CA VAL A 60 -16.13 -19.11 2.09
C VAL A 60 -15.70 -19.28 3.55
N GLU A 61 -16.26 -20.25 4.25
CA GLU A 61 -15.93 -20.53 5.65
C GLU A 61 -14.45 -20.89 5.82
N THR A 62 -13.92 -21.79 4.99
CA THR A 62 -12.50 -22.17 5.02
C THR A 62 -11.59 -20.96 4.81
N ARG A 63 -11.93 -20.06 3.89
CA ARG A 63 -11.18 -18.82 3.63
C ARG A 63 -11.18 -17.89 4.83
N LEU A 64 -12.34 -17.70 5.46
CA LEU A 64 -12.47 -16.86 6.64
C LEU A 64 -11.68 -17.43 7.83
N VAL A 65 -11.75 -18.74 8.06
CA VAL A 65 -10.96 -19.42 9.11
C VAL A 65 -9.46 -19.25 8.86
N ASN A 66 -9.01 -19.43 7.62
CA ASN A 66 -7.60 -19.25 7.26
C ASN A 66 -7.14 -17.80 7.45
N LEU A 67 -7.98 -16.82 7.09
CA LEU A 67 -7.68 -15.41 7.26
C LEU A 67 -7.62 -15.02 8.75
N ILE A 68 -8.51 -15.56 9.59
CA ILE A 68 -8.45 -15.39 11.04
C ILE A 68 -7.13 -15.94 11.59
N ALA A 69 -6.78 -17.18 11.25
CA ALA A 69 -5.54 -17.82 11.70
C ALA A 69 -4.30 -17.03 11.23
N TYR A 70 -4.34 -16.50 10.02
CA TYR A 70 -3.28 -15.65 9.48
C TYR A 70 -3.13 -14.33 10.26
N LEU A 71 -4.24 -13.66 10.58
CA LEU A 71 -4.22 -12.42 11.38
C LEU A 71 -3.76 -12.68 12.82
N GLU A 72 -4.26 -13.75 13.44
CA GLU A 72 -3.91 -14.21 14.78
C GLU A 72 -2.42 -14.54 14.93
N SER A 73 -1.89 -15.34 14.01
CA SER A 73 -0.47 -15.73 14.03
C SER A 73 0.44 -14.51 13.89
N ASN A 74 0.10 -13.57 13.01
CA ASN A 74 0.96 -12.40 12.77
C ASN A 74 0.81 -11.29 13.82
N ARG A 75 -0.35 -11.11 14.48
CA ARG A 75 -0.48 -10.12 15.58
C ARG A 75 0.28 -10.54 16.85
N THR A 76 0.54 -11.84 17.01
CA THR A 76 1.31 -12.41 18.14
C THR A 76 2.72 -12.84 17.75
N ALA A 77 3.11 -12.64 16.48
CA ALA A 77 4.38 -13.10 15.95
C ALA A 77 5.56 -12.35 16.55
N ILE A 78 6.46 -13.08 17.22
CA ILE A 78 7.76 -12.53 17.66
C ILE A 78 8.77 -12.40 16.51
N TYR A 79 8.40 -12.89 15.32
CA TYR A 79 9.25 -12.95 14.14
C TYR A 79 8.44 -12.91 12.84
N PHE A 80 8.88 -12.12 11.87
CA PHE A 80 8.18 -11.89 10.59
C PHE A 80 8.90 -12.50 9.37
N GLY A 81 9.42 -13.73 9.51
CA GLY A 81 10.02 -14.43 8.37
C GLY A 81 11.41 -13.91 7.97
N VAL A 82 12.13 -14.73 7.20
CA VAL A 82 13.54 -14.43 6.84
C VAL A 82 13.64 -13.32 5.81
N GLU A 83 12.68 -13.25 4.89
CA GLU A 83 12.66 -12.27 3.80
C GLU A 83 12.66 -10.83 4.33
N ILE A 84 11.77 -10.50 5.28
CA ILE A 84 11.75 -9.13 5.84
C ILE A 84 12.94 -8.89 6.77
N LYS A 85 13.39 -9.92 7.50
CA LYS A 85 14.54 -9.80 8.39
C LYS A 85 15.78 -9.41 7.59
N GLU A 86 16.03 -10.08 6.47
CA GLU A 86 17.15 -9.79 5.58
C GLU A 86 17.08 -8.37 5.04
N VAL A 87 15.91 -7.90 4.59
CA VAL A 87 15.72 -6.52 4.14
C VAL A 87 16.08 -5.52 5.24
N ILE A 88 15.57 -5.73 6.46
CA ILE A 88 15.85 -4.85 7.60
C ILE A 88 17.35 -4.85 7.93
N THR A 89 17.98 -6.02 8.02
CA THR A 89 19.40 -6.12 8.38
C THR A 89 20.33 -5.59 7.28
N ASN A 90 19.98 -5.78 6.01
CA ASN A 90 20.76 -5.28 4.88
C ASN A 90 20.74 -3.74 4.80
N LEU A 91 19.69 -3.12 5.35
CA LEU A 91 19.58 -1.68 5.53
C LEU A 91 20.13 -1.20 6.89
N CYS A 92 20.92 -2.04 7.57
CA CYS A 92 21.55 -1.75 8.86
C CYS A 92 20.58 -1.40 10.00
N PHE A 93 19.30 -1.78 9.88
CA PHE A 93 18.31 -1.59 10.92
C PHE A 93 18.23 -2.80 11.86
N ASN A 94 17.68 -2.58 13.05
CA ASN A 94 17.41 -3.64 14.02
C ASN A 94 15.96 -4.16 13.86
N PRO A 95 15.75 -5.45 13.52
CA PRO A 95 14.41 -6.02 13.39
C PRO A 95 13.52 -5.87 14.62
N SER A 96 14.07 -5.82 15.84
CA SER A 96 13.28 -5.64 17.05
C SER A 96 12.56 -4.29 17.11
N GLU A 97 13.01 -3.28 16.34
CA GLU A 97 12.34 -1.98 16.25
C GLU A 97 11.10 -2.03 15.32
N PHE A 98 11.05 -2.99 14.41
CA PHE A 98 10.00 -3.10 13.38
C PHE A 98 8.93 -4.14 13.73
N TYR A 99 9.29 -5.24 14.39
CA TYR A 99 8.33 -6.29 14.68
C TYR A 99 7.13 -5.83 15.53
N PRO A 100 7.29 -4.99 16.57
CA PRO A 100 6.15 -4.43 17.29
C PRO A 100 5.24 -3.59 16.38
N ILE A 101 5.82 -2.81 15.45
CA ILE A 101 5.07 -2.04 14.46
C ILE A 101 4.23 -2.98 13.57
N PHE A 102 4.84 -4.07 13.10
CA PHE A 102 4.15 -5.08 12.29
C PHE A 102 3.04 -5.79 13.06
N GLN A 103 3.28 -6.16 14.32
CA GLN A 103 2.26 -6.72 15.21
C GLN A 103 1.06 -5.76 15.36
N ASP A 104 1.31 -4.48 15.63
CA ASP A 104 0.25 -3.48 15.80
C ASP A 104 -0.59 -3.34 14.52
N ILE A 105 0.06 -3.43 13.35
CA ILE A 105 -0.63 -3.40 12.05
C ILE A 105 -1.57 -4.61 11.92
N PHE A 106 -1.09 -5.81 12.24
CA PHE A 106 -1.92 -7.01 12.24
C PHE A 106 -3.02 -6.97 13.31
N GLN A 107 -2.76 -6.38 14.47
CA GLN A 107 -3.75 -6.17 15.50
C GLN A 107 -4.88 -5.23 15.04
N VAL A 108 -4.56 -4.20 14.26
CA VAL A 108 -5.56 -3.33 13.63
C VAL A 108 -6.33 -4.06 12.54
N ALA A 109 -5.66 -4.84 11.69
CA ALA A 109 -6.32 -5.64 10.66
C ALA A 109 -7.28 -6.66 11.29
N TYR A 110 -6.86 -7.33 12.37
CA TYR A 110 -7.66 -8.25 13.17
C TYR A 110 -8.88 -7.58 13.79
N LYS A 111 -8.70 -6.44 14.48
CA LYS A 111 -9.83 -5.69 15.07
C LYS A 111 -10.86 -5.27 14.02
N LYS A 112 -10.43 -4.90 12.81
CA LYS A 112 -11.38 -4.60 11.72
C LYS A 112 -12.10 -5.84 11.23
N PHE A 113 -11.40 -6.96 11.15
CA PHE A 113 -12.00 -8.23 10.77
C PHE A 113 -13.03 -8.67 11.82
N GLU A 114 -12.70 -8.60 13.12
CA GLU A 114 -13.62 -8.89 14.23
C GLU A 114 -14.80 -7.92 14.32
N ALA A 115 -14.56 -6.62 14.13
CA ALA A 115 -15.62 -5.61 14.12
C ALA A 115 -16.63 -5.79 12.98
N HIS A 116 -16.43 -6.79 12.11
CA HIS A 116 -17.26 -7.02 10.95
C HIS A 116 -18.24 -8.19 11.05
N SER A 117 -19.36 -7.84 11.70
CA SER A 117 -20.71 -8.04 11.15
C SER A 117 -21.04 -7.18 9.90
N LYS A 118 -20.08 -6.45 9.28
CA LYS A 118 -20.28 -5.68 8.02
C LYS A 118 -18.98 -5.12 7.41
N LEU A 119 -18.21 -5.92 6.65
CA LEU A 119 -16.99 -5.51 5.93
C LEU A 119 -17.15 -4.24 5.07
N SER A 120 -17.05 -3.07 5.70
CA SER A 120 -17.18 -1.75 5.10
C SER A 120 -16.35 -0.80 5.95
N ASN A 121 -15.18 -0.45 5.43
CA ASN A 121 -14.60 0.90 5.37
C ASN A 121 -13.09 0.72 5.18
N SER A 122 -12.68 0.68 3.91
CA SER A 122 -11.30 0.62 3.38
C SER A 122 -10.41 1.81 3.77
N GLU A 123 -10.72 2.53 4.86
CA GLU A 123 -10.14 3.82 5.20
C GLU A 123 -9.27 3.81 6.45
N THR A 124 -9.40 2.86 7.38
CA THR A 124 -8.65 2.93 8.66
C THR A 124 -7.15 2.58 8.57
N TRP A 125 -6.64 2.09 7.42
CA TRP A 125 -5.18 2.04 7.22
C TRP A 125 -4.58 3.46 7.13
N ARG A 126 -5.43 4.45 6.83
CA ARG A 126 -5.04 5.87 6.70
C ARG A 126 -4.68 6.54 8.02
N ASP A 127 -4.98 5.94 9.17
CA ASP A 127 -4.82 6.62 10.49
C ASP A 127 -3.63 6.13 11.33
N PHE A 128 -2.95 5.06 10.89
CA PHE A 128 -1.72 4.57 11.52
C PHE A 128 -0.55 5.60 11.51
N SER A 129 -0.17 6.14 12.67
CA SER A 129 0.86 7.19 12.80
C SER A 129 2.26 6.72 12.36
N GLN A 130 2.57 5.44 12.52
CA GLN A 130 3.87 4.84 12.17
C GLN A 130 4.11 4.81 10.63
N PHE A 131 3.03 4.81 9.83
CA PHE A 131 3.09 4.98 8.38
C PHE A 131 2.97 6.44 7.93
N SER A 132 3.01 7.42 8.84
CA SER A 132 2.88 8.84 8.48
C SER A 132 3.86 9.24 7.38
N LEU A 133 5.12 8.81 7.48
CA LEU A 133 6.13 9.05 6.45
C LEU A 133 5.74 8.46 5.07
N LEU A 134 5.37 7.17 5.03
CA LEU A 134 4.92 6.50 3.80
C LEU A 134 3.66 7.16 3.23
N LYS A 135 2.71 7.55 4.10
CA LYS A 135 1.46 8.22 3.71
C LYS A 135 1.72 9.59 3.12
N THR A 136 2.54 10.39 3.79
CA THR A 136 2.94 11.72 3.31
C THR A 136 3.67 11.59 1.98
N PHE A 137 4.56 10.62 1.84
CA PHE A 137 5.26 10.34 0.59
C PHE A 137 4.27 9.97 -0.54
N LEU A 138 3.37 9.00 -0.32
CA LEU A 138 2.36 8.59 -1.29
C LEU A 138 1.37 9.71 -1.64
N ALA A 139 0.96 10.51 -0.67
CA ALA A 139 0.08 11.67 -0.88
C ALA A 139 0.77 12.71 -1.77
N LYS A 140 2.04 13.01 -1.51
CA LYS A 140 2.84 13.94 -2.33
C LYS A 140 3.05 13.42 -3.75
N ILE A 141 3.29 12.12 -3.92
CA ILE A 141 3.33 11.48 -5.26
C ILE A 141 1.97 11.63 -5.96
N LYS A 142 0.87 11.31 -5.28
CA LYS A 142 -0.48 11.44 -5.85
C LYS A 142 -0.76 12.89 -6.25
N ASP A 143 -0.43 13.87 -5.42
CA ASP A 143 -0.66 15.28 -5.76
C ASP A 143 0.23 15.75 -6.93
N SER A 144 1.48 15.28 -6.99
CA SER A 144 2.44 15.66 -8.03
C SER A 144 2.19 15.00 -9.39
N PHE A 145 1.69 13.77 -9.41
CA PHE A 145 1.62 12.96 -10.63
C PHE A 145 0.18 12.63 -11.04
N VAL A 146 -0.71 12.42 -10.07
CA VAL A 146 -2.10 12.01 -10.31
C VAL A 146 -3.03 13.21 -10.43
N LYS A 147 -2.89 14.20 -9.54
CA LYS A 147 -3.78 15.37 -9.50
C LYS A 147 -3.31 16.55 -10.36
N SER A 148 -2.12 16.49 -10.95
CA SER A 148 -1.60 17.56 -11.83
C SER A 148 -2.14 17.39 -13.26
N PRO A 149 -3.08 18.24 -13.74
CA PRO A 149 -3.73 18.04 -15.05
C PRO A 149 -2.75 18.08 -16.21
N ALA A 150 -1.72 18.92 -16.12
CA ALA A 150 -0.67 19.05 -17.14
C ALA A 150 0.20 17.78 -17.26
N ARG A 151 0.49 17.08 -16.15
CA ARG A 151 1.26 15.83 -16.19
C ARG A 151 0.39 14.64 -16.59
N LYS A 152 -0.87 14.59 -16.14
CA LYS A 152 -1.86 13.63 -16.68
C LYS A 152 -1.99 13.78 -18.19
N ALA A 153 -2.06 15.02 -18.69
CA ALA A 153 -2.08 15.31 -20.12
C ALA A 153 -0.78 14.85 -20.81
N ARG A 154 0.41 15.17 -20.28
CA ARG A 154 1.69 14.73 -20.84
C ARG A 154 1.86 13.21 -20.84
N TYR A 155 1.43 12.53 -19.79
CA TYR A 155 1.47 11.06 -19.70
C TYR A 155 0.48 10.42 -20.69
N ILE A 156 -0.75 10.95 -20.80
CA ILE A 156 -1.71 10.52 -21.83
C ILE A 156 -1.15 10.78 -23.24
N THR A 157 -0.50 11.92 -23.48
CA THR A 157 0.16 12.24 -24.75
C THR A 157 1.30 11.26 -25.04
N HIS A 158 2.15 10.97 -24.06
CA HIS A 158 3.21 9.98 -24.20
C HIS A 158 2.64 8.58 -24.53
N LEU A 159 1.57 8.16 -23.86
CA LEU A 159 0.89 6.90 -24.13
C LEU A 159 0.30 6.87 -25.55
N ARG A 160 -0.34 7.96 -25.99
CA ARG A 160 -0.85 8.09 -27.38
C ARG A 160 0.25 8.07 -28.43
N MET A 161 1.40 8.69 -28.15
CA MET A 161 2.57 8.69 -29.03
C MET A 161 3.20 7.30 -29.15
N ASN A 162 2.97 6.41 -28.18
CA ASN A 162 3.39 5.02 -28.19
C ASN A 162 2.21 4.06 -28.47
N GLU A 163 1.25 4.51 -29.29
CA GLU A 163 0.10 3.74 -29.81
C GLU A 163 -0.90 3.21 -28.76
N VAL A 164 -0.78 3.62 -27.51
CA VAL A 164 -1.78 3.31 -26.47
C VAL A 164 -2.91 4.34 -26.54
N ALA A 165 -3.81 4.13 -27.50
CA ALA A 165 -4.91 5.05 -27.84
C ALA A 165 -5.88 5.31 -26.66
N LEU A 166 -6.01 4.33 -25.76
CA LEU A 166 -6.95 4.36 -24.63
C LEU A 166 -6.22 3.94 -23.35
N PRO A 167 -5.52 4.86 -22.65
CA PRO A 167 -4.79 4.59 -21.41
C PRO A 167 -5.61 3.91 -20.31
N TYR A 168 -6.92 4.18 -20.29
CA TYR A 168 -7.88 3.61 -19.34
C TYR A 168 -8.40 2.21 -19.74
N LYS A 169 -8.06 1.73 -20.95
CA LYS A 169 -8.33 0.37 -21.42
C LYS A 169 -7.08 -0.51 -21.48
N ILE A 170 -5.92 -0.03 -21.01
CA ILE A 170 -4.78 -0.91 -20.74
C ILE A 170 -5.29 -1.95 -19.74
N PRO A 171 -5.24 -3.26 -20.05
CA PRO A 171 -5.67 -4.28 -19.13
C PRO A 171 -4.67 -4.34 -17.98
N LEU A 172 -4.90 -3.50 -16.97
CA LEU A 172 -4.31 -3.70 -15.65
C LEU A 172 -5.00 -4.93 -15.07
N SER A 173 -4.23 -5.87 -14.50
CA SER A 173 -4.78 -7.13 -13.99
C SER A 173 -5.90 -6.91 -12.97
N ASN A 174 -5.93 -5.73 -12.35
CA ASN A 174 -6.89 -5.36 -11.31
C ASN A 174 -7.60 -4.06 -11.70
N LYS A 175 -8.95 -4.04 -11.64
CA LYS A 175 -9.75 -2.82 -11.78
C LYS A 175 -9.42 -1.87 -10.63
N THR A 176 -8.80 -0.73 -10.93
CA THR A 176 -8.69 0.36 -9.97
C THR A 176 -9.62 1.50 -10.40
N HIS A 177 -9.88 2.45 -9.50
CA HIS A 177 -10.68 3.67 -9.76
C HIS A 177 -10.25 4.45 -11.03
N TRP A 178 -9.08 4.17 -11.61
CA TRP A 178 -8.63 4.71 -12.89
C TRP A 178 -9.32 4.11 -14.12
N ASN A 179 -10.06 3.01 -13.95
CA ASN A 179 -10.63 2.17 -14.99
C ASN A 179 -12.17 2.08 -14.88
N SER A 180 -12.80 2.96 -14.09
CA SER A 180 -14.26 3.13 -13.99
C SER A 180 -14.73 4.31 -14.84
#